data_AF-A0A093EQ81-F1
#
_entry.id   AF-A0A093EQ81-F1
#
_cell.length_a   1.000
_cell.length_b   1.000
_cell.length_c   1.000
_cell.angle_alpha   90.00
_cell.angle_beta   90.00
_cell.angle_gamma   90.00
#
_symmetry.space_group_name_H-M   'P 1'
#
loop_
_entity.id
_entity.type
_entity.pdbx_description
1 polymer ?
#
loop_
_entity_poly.entity_id
_entity_poly.type
_entity_poly.pdbx_seq_one_letter_code
_entity_poly.pdbx_strand_id
1 'polypeptide(L)'
;GSYHTAVAATKKQIPVSPLQGSQQHPNAKGQPTFGFTVQWQFADSTTAFVGQCFVDRRGKETLETMWLLREEVPSRRDTWKATR
;
A
#
# COMPACT_ATOMS: atom_id res chain seq x y z
N GLY A 1 9.37 5.96 -4.01
CA GLY A 1 9.44 6.23 -2.56
C GLY A 1 9.89 4.99 -1.83
N SER A 2 9.81 4.99 -0.50
CA SER A 2 10.17 3.84 0.34
C SER A 2 9.14 3.60 1.44
N TYR A 3 8.90 2.34 1.80
CA TYR A 3 7.96 1.92 2.83
C TYR A 3 8.69 1.05 3.87
N HIS A 4 8.49 1.34 5.15
CA HIS A 4 9.02 0.54 6.26
C HIS A 4 7.84 0.08 7.11
N THR A 5 7.45 -1.19 6.97
CA THR A 5 6.36 -1.76 7.78
C THR A 5 6.86 -2.15 9.16
N ALA A 6 6.02 -1.98 10.19
CA ALA A 6 6.30 -2.45 11.54
C ALA A 6 5.87 -3.92 11.76
N VAL A 7 5.10 -4.48 10.82
CA VAL A 7 4.50 -5.81 10.93
C VAL A 7 4.66 -6.60 9.64
N ALA A 8 4.79 -7.92 9.76
CA ALA A 8 4.87 -8.84 8.63
C ALA A 8 4.19 -10.18 8.99
N ALA A 9 3.62 -10.85 7.98
CA ALA A 9 3.14 -12.22 8.12
C ALA A 9 4.27 -13.26 8.18
N THR A 10 5.50 -12.85 7.83
CA THR A 10 6.69 -13.70 7.88
C THR A 10 7.53 -13.39 9.13
N LYS A 11 8.35 -14.34 9.57
CA LYS A 11 9.30 -14.14 10.69
C LYS A 11 10.65 -13.54 10.23
N LYS A 12 10.76 -13.13 8.96
CA LYS A 12 12.00 -12.56 8.41
C LYS A 12 12.23 -11.16 9.00
N GLN A 13 13.48 -10.74 9.04
CA GLN A 13 13.80 -9.34 9.33
C GLN A 13 13.13 -8.43 8.29
N ILE A 14 12.62 -7.28 8.74
CA ILE A 14 11.89 -6.34 7.90
C ILE A 14 12.83 -5.21 7.43
N PRO A 15 13.36 -5.27 6.19
CA PRO A 15 14.03 -4.16 5.56
C PRO A 15 13.05 -3.14 4.98
N VAL A 16 13.56 -1.94 4.70
CA VAL A 16 12.87 -0.93 3.90
C VAL A 16 12.61 -1.47 2.48
N SER A 17 11.42 -1.25 1.96
CA SER A 17 10.97 -1.73 0.64
C SER A 17 10.62 -0.56 -0.28
N PRO A 18 10.92 -0.63 -1.59
CA PRO A 18 10.56 0.43 -2.53
C PRO A 18 9.04 0.49 -2.74
N LEU A 19 8.54 1.71 -2.99
CA LEU A 19 7.16 1.94 -3.44
C LEU A 19 7.11 2.81 -4.69
N GLN A 20 6.11 2.58 -5.54
CA GLN A 20 5.83 3.37 -6.73
C GLN A 20 4.32 3.63 -6.83
N GLY A 21 3.93 4.85 -7.21
CA GLY A 21 2.52 5.21 -7.25
C GLY A 21 2.24 6.41 -8.13
N SER A 22 0.96 6.78 -8.15
CA SER A 22 0.43 7.94 -8.84
C SER A 22 -0.69 8.57 -8.02
N GLN A 23 -0.93 9.84 -8.27
CA GLN A 23 -2.00 10.61 -7.67
C GLN A 23 -2.81 11.29 -8.77
N GLN A 24 -4.12 11.36 -8.59
CA GLN A 24 -4.98 12.11 -9.50
C GLN A 24 -4.64 13.59 -9.47
N HIS A 25 -4.95 14.30 -10.56
CA HIS A 25 -4.82 15.76 -10.55
C HIS A 25 -5.64 16.37 -9.40
N PRO A 26 -5.10 17.38 -8.70
CA PRO A 26 -5.86 18.06 -7.66
C PRO A 26 -7.19 18.56 -8.24
N ASN A 27 -8.30 18.15 -7.62
CA ASN A 27 -9.62 18.70 -7.94
C ASN A 27 -9.81 20.04 -7.21
N ALA A 28 -10.94 20.72 -7.44
CA ALA A 28 -11.27 21.98 -6.78
C ALA A 28 -11.29 21.92 -5.24
N LYS A 29 -11.37 20.72 -4.65
CA LYS A 29 -11.35 20.50 -3.19
C LYS A 29 -9.93 20.25 -2.65
N GLY A 30 -8.91 20.15 -3.51
CA GLY A 30 -7.52 19.94 -3.11
C GLY A 30 -7.19 18.58 -2.47
N GLN A 31 -8.11 17.62 -2.57
CA GLN A 31 -8.01 16.31 -1.92
C GLN A 31 -8.10 15.18 -2.96
N PRO A 32 -7.08 15.01 -3.83
CA PRO A 32 -7.10 13.96 -4.85
C PRO A 32 -6.91 12.57 -4.24
N THR A 33 -7.46 11.56 -4.93
CA THR A 33 -7.17 10.16 -4.62
C THR A 33 -5.80 9.77 -5.17
N PHE A 34 -5.18 8.77 -4.55
CA PHE A 34 -3.88 8.25 -4.95
C PHE A 34 -3.84 6.73 -4.79
N GLY A 35 -2.85 6.12 -5.42
CA GLY A 35 -2.50 4.73 -5.18
C GLY A 35 -1.01 4.49 -5.34
N PHE A 36 -0.48 3.53 -4.59
CA PHE A 36 0.90 3.08 -4.73
C PHE A 36 1.01 1.59 -4.44
N THR A 37 2.01 0.95 -5.05
CA THR A 37 2.39 -0.43 -4.79
C THR A 37 3.69 -0.46 -3.99
N VAL A 38 3.81 -1.43 -3.08
CA VAL A 38 5.02 -1.73 -2.32
C VAL A 38 5.51 -3.11 -2.72
N GLN A 39 6.75 -3.17 -3.20
CA GLN A 39 7.42 -4.42 -3.56
C GLN A 39 8.29 -4.87 -2.38
N TRP A 40 7.85 -5.89 -1.64
CA TRP A 40 8.49 -6.30 -0.40
C TRP A 40 9.86 -6.95 -0.66
N GLN A 41 10.92 -6.40 -0.05
CA GLN A 41 12.29 -6.91 -0.22
C GLN A 41 12.57 -8.20 0.58
N PHE A 42 11.64 -8.60 1.44
CA PHE A 42 11.79 -9.74 2.34
C PHE A 42 10.74 -10.85 2.12
N ALA A 43 9.78 -10.64 1.23
CA ALA A 43 8.70 -11.59 0.99
C ALA A 43 8.29 -11.57 -0.48
N ASP A 44 7.93 -12.73 -1.01
CA ASP A 44 7.42 -12.89 -2.37
C ASP A 44 5.94 -12.49 -2.40
N SER A 45 5.70 -11.19 -2.20
CA SER A 45 4.38 -10.59 -2.11
C SER A 45 4.42 -9.13 -2.53
N THR A 46 3.26 -8.55 -2.80
CA THR A 46 3.11 -7.13 -3.12
C THR A 46 1.89 -6.58 -2.42
N THR A 47 1.98 -5.36 -1.90
CA THR A 47 0.81 -4.65 -1.35
C THR A 47 0.48 -3.46 -2.23
N ALA A 48 -0.79 -3.32 -2.61
CA ALA A 48 -1.31 -2.09 -3.20
C ALA A 48 -2.08 -1.32 -2.14
N PHE A 49 -1.79 -0.02 -2.03
CA PHE A 49 -2.56 0.93 -1.23
C PHE A 49 -3.33 1.85 -2.18
N VAL A 50 -4.56 2.17 -1.81
CA VAL A 50 -5.39 3.19 -2.46
C VAL A 50 -6.03 4.05 -1.38
N GLY A 51 -6.10 5.35 -1.60
CA GLY A 51 -6.62 6.25 -0.59
C GLY A 51 -6.83 7.67 -1.05
N GLN A 52 -7.10 8.52 -0.06
CA GLN A 52 -7.31 9.95 -0.23
C GLN A 52 -6.69 10.70 0.96
N CYS A 53 -6.12 11.87 0.68
CA CYS A 53 -5.65 12.78 1.72
C CYS A 53 -6.77 13.73 2.14
N PHE A 54 -7.03 13.83 3.44
CA PHE A 54 -7.98 14.76 4.04
C PHE A 54 -7.25 15.75 4.95
N VAL A 55 -7.72 16.99 4.95
CA VAL A 55 -7.21 18.05 5.82
C VAL A 55 -8.33 18.49 6.75
N ASP A 56 -8.09 18.42 8.06
CA ASP A 56 -9.08 18.84 9.05
C ASP A 56 -9.13 20.37 9.23
N ARG A 57 -10.05 20.84 10.08
CA ARG A 57 -10.23 22.29 10.36
C ARG A 57 -9.01 22.96 11.01
N ARG A 58 -8.08 22.18 11.57
CA ARG A 58 -6.83 22.65 12.19
C ARG A 58 -5.64 22.54 11.22
N GLY A 59 -5.87 22.09 9.99
CA GLY A 59 -4.82 21.90 8.99
C GLY A 59 -4.08 20.56 9.12
N LYS A 60 -4.54 19.62 9.96
CA LYS A 60 -3.90 18.31 10.08
C LYS A 60 -4.25 17.45 8.87
N GLU A 61 -3.23 16.96 8.17
CA GLU A 61 -3.37 16.02 7.06
C GLU A 61 -3.52 14.59 7.58
N THR A 62 -4.39 13.80 6.96
CA THR A 62 -4.59 12.38 7.24
C THR A 62 -4.79 11.63 5.93
N LEU A 63 -4.05 10.54 5.75
CA LEU A 63 -4.25 9.63 4.63
C LEU A 63 -5.21 8.53 5.06
N GLU A 64 -6.42 8.52 4.51
CA GLU A 64 -7.33 7.39 4.65
C GLU A 64 -7.05 6.41 3.50
N THR A 65 -6.66 5.19 3.85
CA THR A 65 -6.23 4.19 2.87
C THR A 65 -6.87 2.84 3.14
N MET A 66 -7.09 2.11 2.06
CA MET A 66 -7.31 0.66 2.06
C MET A 66 -6.13 0.00 1.36
N TRP A 67 -5.93 -1.27 1.64
CA TRP A 67 -4.86 -2.04 1.05
C TRP A 67 -5.30 -3.44 0.68
N LEU A 68 -4.59 -4.03 -0.28
CA LEU A 68 -4.66 -5.44 -0.62
C LEU A 68 -3.23 -5.99 -0.62
N LEU A 69 -2.99 -7.04 0.17
CA LEU A 69 -1.74 -7.78 0.15
C LEU A 69 -1.93 -9.03 -0.72
N ARG A 70 -1.09 -9.15 -1.76
CA ARG A 70 -1.08 -10.30 -2.67
C ARG A 70 0.14 -11.16 -2.41
N GLU A 71 -0.07 -12.39 -1.98
CA GLU A 71 0.98 -13.42 -1.88
C GLU A 71 1.23 -14.07 -3.23
N GLU A 72 2.50 -14.41 -3.51
CA GLU A 72 2.84 -15.37 -4.56
C GLU A 72 2.30 -16.75 -4.19
N VAL A 73 1.68 -17.44 -5.15
CA VAL A 73 1.19 -18.80 -4.96
C VAL A 73 1.69 -19.73 -6.06
N PRO A 74 1.97 -21.02 -5.76
CA PRO A 74 2.56 -21.93 -6.73
C PRO A 74 1.66 -22.24 -7.93
N SER A 75 0.34 -22.08 -7.78
CA SER A 75 -0.62 -22.44 -8.81
C SER A 75 -1.84 -21.52 -8.85
N ARG A 76 -2.49 -21.47 -10.01
CA ARG A 76 -3.76 -20.74 -10.18
C ARG A 76 -4.86 -21.22 -9.23
N ARG A 77 -4.84 -22.50 -8.84
CA ARG A 77 -5.84 -23.09 -7.92
C ARG A 77 -5.75 -22.52 -6.51
N ASP A 78 -4.60 -21.94 -6.14
CA ASP A 78 -4.38 -21.34 -4.83
C ASP A 78 -4.73 -19.85 -4.76
N THR A 79 -5.20 -19.25 -5.86
CA THR A 79 -5.41 -17.79 -5.96
C THR A 79 -6.51 -17.26 -5.03
N TRP A 80 -7.46 -18.10 -4.64
CA TRP A 80 -8.58 -17.75 -3.77
C TRP A 80 -8.16 -17.34 -2.36
N LYS A 81 -7.01 -17.87 -1.86
CA LYS A 81 -6.46 -17.57 -0.53
C LYS A 81 -5.31 -16.55 -0.54
N ALA A 82 -4.94 -16.07 -1.72
CA ALA A 82 -3.71 -15.31 -1.91
C ALA A 82 -3.85 -13.80 -1.68
N THR A 83 -5.05 -13.31 -1.39
CA THR A 83 -5.30 -11.89 -1.10
C THR A 83 -5.81 -11.71 0.32
N ARG A 84 -5.18 -10.82 1.08
CA ARG A 84 -5.67 -10.29 2.35
C ARG A 84 -6.08 -8.84 2.18
#